data_AF-A0AAE3GRA1-F1
#
_entry.id   AF-A0AAE3GRA1-F1
#
_cell.length_a   1.000
_cell.length_b   1.000
_cell.length_c   1.000
_cell.angle_alpha   90.00
_cell.angle_beta   90.00
_cell.angle_gamma   90.00
#
_symmetry.space_group_name_H-M   'P 1'
#
loop_
_entity.id
_entity.type
_entity.pdbx_description
1 polymer ?
#
loop_
_entity_poly.entity_id
_entity_poly.type
_entity_poly.pdbx_seq_one_letter_code
_entity_poly.pdbx_strand_id
1 'polypeptide(L)'
;MTELALIRKPCTQPTEILSQLHTGQLLRVNGDRGNAIIICHRHHAELAGPGAAVGGPFDLDCSRIIPLGNVSLVYPESRIARKTAYQFRQRWILFTQHAMKSYVPLQRAEQILILLDKYFDPKIVDQLPDEIISQLVGVFPKTIGMVRQSWQGNREEEIERELAISK
;
A
#
# COMPACT_ATOMS: atom_id res chain seq x y z
N MET A 1 1.82 12.15 -38.43
CA MET A 1 1.17 11.37 -37.36
C MET A 1 1.00 12.30 -36.19
N THR A 2 -0.24 12.57 -35.80
CA THR A 2 -0.63 13.67 -34.91
C THR A 2 -0.14 13.43 -33.48
N GLU A 3 0.61 14.39 -32.94
CA GLU A 3 1.25 14.41 -31.61
C GLU A 3 0.24 14.32 -30.43
N LEU A 4 -1.06 14.37 -30.73
CA LEU A 4 -2.17 14.28 -29.79
C LEU A 4 -2.57 12.84 -29.41
N ALA A 5 -2.01 11.80 -30.04
CA ALA A 5 -2.40 10.40 -29.83
C ALA A 5 -1.79 9.74 -28.57
N LEU A 6 -0.89 10.42 -27.85
CA LEU A 6 -0.16 9.86 -26.70
C LEU A 6 -0.36 10.65 -25.40
N ILE A 7 -1.52 11.30 -25.22
CA ILE A 7 -1.92 11.73 -23.88
C ILE A 7 -2.20 10.47 -23.07
N ARG A 8 -1.15 9.97 -22.40
CA ARG A 8 -1.21 8.81 -21.53
C ARG A 8 -2.08 9.18 -20.33
N LYS A 9 -3.35 8.81 -20.42
CA LYS A 9 -4.32 9.05 -19.34
C LYS A 9 -3.87 8.34 -18.07
N PRO A 10 -4.03 8.95 -16.89
CA PRO A 10 -3.75 8.29 -15.64
C PRO A 10 -4.65 7.08 -15.45
N CYS A 11 -4.09 5.96 -14.99
CA CYS A 11 -4.83 4.73 -14.74
C CYS A 11 -5.36 4.77 -13.31
N THR A 12 -6.66 4.58 -13.13
CA THR A 12 -7.33 4.75 -11.83
C THR A 12 -8.09 3.50 -11.39
N GLN A 13 -8.44 2.61 -12.34
CA GLN A 13 -9.19 1.40 -12.04
C GLN A 13 -8.24 0.22 -11.74
N PRO A 14 -8.47 -0.57 -10.67
CA PRO A 14 -7.58 -1.67 -10.30
C PRO A 14 -7.37 -2.71 -11.41
N THR A 15 -8.41 -3.03 -12.18
CA THR A 15 -8.34 -3.98 -13.30
C THR A 15 -7.52 -3.45 -14.47
N GLU A 16 -7.68 -2.16 -14.79
CA GLU A 16 -6.87 -1.47 -15.80
C GLU A 16 -5.40 -1.42 -15.37
N ILE A 17 -5.14 -1.06 -14.11
CA ILE A 17 -3.80 -1.05 -13.54
C ILE A 17 -3.18 -2.43 -13.65
N LEU A 18 -3.86 -3.48 -13.16
CA LEU A 18 -3.38 -4.87 -13.22
C LEU A 18 -3.03 -5.29 -14.65
N SER A 19 -3.93 -5.02 -15.61
CA SER A 19 -3.69 -5.33 -17.01
C SER A 19 -2.44 -4.64 -17.55
N GLN A 20 -2.19 -3.38 -17.17
CA GLN A 20 -0.98 -2.67 -17.58
C GLN A 20 0.28 -3.24 -16.93
N LEU A 21 0.23 -3.64 -15.66
CA LEU A 21 1.38 -4.25 -15.00
C LEU A 21 1.80 -5.55 -15.70
N HIS A 22 0.84 -6.37 -16.13
CA HIS A 22 1.11 -7.60 -16.89
C HIS A 22 1.73 -7.36 -18.27
N THR A 23 1.60 -6.16 -18.85
CA THR A 23 2.31 -5.82 -20.09
C THR A 23 3.80 -5.53 -19.87
N GLY A 24 4.26 -5.43 -18.62
CA GLY A 24 5.61 -5.02 -18.26
C GLY A 24 5.86 -3.51 -18.44
N GLN A 25 4.81 -2.70 -18.59
CA GLN A 25 4.94 -1.26 -18.65
C GLN A 25 5.38 -0.70 -17.30
N LEU A 26 6.31 0.26 -17.33
CA LEU A 26 6.73 1.01 -16.15
C LEU A 26 5.82 2.23 -15.95
N LEU A 27 5.17 2.25 -14.80
CA LEU A 27 4.34 3.33 -14.30
C LEU A 27 4.92 3.90 -13.01
N ARG A 28 4.33 5.00 -12.56
CA ARG A 28 4.66 5.66 -11.30
C ARG A 28 3.37 6.03 -10.57
N VAL A 29 3.32 5.79 -9.27
CA VAL A 29 2.24 6.28 -8.41
C VAL A 29 2.22 7.80 -8.44
N ASN A 30 1.11 8.35 -8.93
CA ASN A 30 0.77 9.75 -8.91
C ASN A 30 -0.26 9.99 -7.81
N GLY A 31 0.14 10.74 -6.80
CA GLY A 31 -0.71 11.03 -5.67
C GLY A 31 0.03 11.81 -4.60
N ASP A 32 -0.72 12.28 -3.62
CA ASP A 32 -0.22 12.97 -2.45
C ASP A 32 -0.11 12.02 -1.25
N ARG A 33 0.38 12.53 -0.13
CA ARG A 33 0.46 11.80 1.14
C ARG A 33 -0.89 11.15 1.47
N GLY A 34 -0.88 9.91 1.95
CA GLY A 34 -2.09 9.14 2.23
C GLY A 34 -2.62 8.30 1.07
N ASN A 35 -1.96 8.30 -0.09
CA ASN A 35 -2.30 7.44 -1.22
C ASN A 35 -1.20 6.41 -1.48
N ALA A 36 -1.56 5.15 -1.72
CA ALA A 36 -0.61 4.10 -2.10
C ALA A 36 -1.32 2.95 -2.80
N ILE A 37 -0.56 2.09 -3.47
CA ILE A 37 -1.04 0.81 -3.97
C ILE A 37 -0.34 -0.32 -3.22
N ILE A 38 -1.11 -1.33 -2.83
CA ILE A 38 -0.57 -2.63 -2.44
C ILE A 38 -0.56 -3.52 -3.68
N ILE A 39 0.63 -3.99 -4.04
CA ILE A 39 0.88 -4.91 -5.15
C ILE A 39 1.00 -6.31 -4.54
N CYS A 40 0.03 -7.18 -4.85
CA CYS A 40 0.02 -8.55 -4.33
C CYS A 40 0.71 -9.44 -5.36
N HIS A 41 1.88 -9.95 -5.00
CA HIS A 41 2.58 -11.00 -5.72
C HIS A 41 2.08 -12.35 -5.24
N ARG A 42 2.59 -13.43 -5.84
CA ARG A 42 2.17 -14.79 -5.49
C ARG A 42 2.36 -15.15 -4.01
N HIS A 43 3.42 -14.63 -3.38
CA HIS A 43 3.84 -15.05 -2.03
C HIS A 43 4.01 -13.91 -1.03
N HIS A 44 3.93 -12.66 -1.47
CA HIS A 44 4.10 -11.48 -0.64
C HIS A 44 3.35 -10.30 -1.23
N ALA A 45 3.25 -9.22 -0.46
CA ALA A 45 2.69 -7.96 -0.94
C ALA A 45 3.71 -6.83 -0.72
N GLU A 46 3.65 -5.81 -1.58
CA GLU A 46 4.51 -4.65 -1.48
C GLU A 46 3.68 -3.36 -1.49
N LEU A 47 4.03 -2.43 -0.59
CA LEU A 47 3.44 -1.11 -0.57
C LEU A 47 4.20 -0.18 -1.53
N ALA A 48 3.49 0.53 -2.39
CA ALA A 48 4.01 1.55 -3.30
C ALA A 48 3.22 2.84 -3.11
N GLY A 49 3.78 3.82 -2.41
CA GLY A 49 3.15 5.13 -2.25
C GLY A 49 3.65 6.16 -3.26
N PRO A 50 3.44 7.46 -3.00
CA PRO A 50 3.67 8.52 -3.98
C PRO A 50 5.08 8.51 -4.55
N GLY A 51 5.16 8.63 -5.88
CA GLY A 51 6.41 8.63 -6.62
C GLY A 51 7.03 7.25 -6.84
N ALA A 52 6.54 6.18 -6.20
CA ALA A 52 7.09 4.84 -6.39
C ALA A 52 6.86 4.33 -7.83
N ALA A 53 7.87 3.63 -8.36
CA ALA A 53 7.72 2.82 -9.56
C ALA A 53 6.77 1.64 -9.31
N VAL A 54 5.94 1.33 -10.31
CA VAL A 54 5.03 0.18 -10.37
C VAL A 54 5.09 -0.40 -11.78
N GLY A 55 5.04 -1.72 -11.92
CA GLY A 55 5.15 -2.43 -13.18
C GLY A 55 6.60 -2.74 -13.55
N GLY A 56 6.90 -2.67 -14.84
CA GLY A 56 8.18 -3.17 -15.36
C GLY A 56 8.34 -4.68 -15.13
N PRO A 57 9.56 -5.19 -15.04
CA PRO A 57 9.81 -6.62 -14.85
C PRO A 57 9.48 -7.12 -13.42
N PHE A 58 9.21 -6.22 -12.47
CA PHE A 58 9.09 -6.57 -11.05
C PHE A 58 7.68 -7.03 -10.67
N ASP A 59 6.65 -6.53 -11.34
CA ASP A 59 5.24 -6.75 -10.97
C ASP A 59 4.49 -7.63 -12.00
N LEU A 60 5.23 -8.36 -12.84
CA LEU A 60 4.64 -9.23 -13.88
C LEU A 60 3.82 -10.39 -13.30
N ASP A 61 4.19 -10.86 -12.10
CA ASP A 61 3.50 -11.93 -11.38
C ASP A 61 2.39 -11.41 -10.46
N CYS A 62 2.08 -10.11 -10.52
CA CYS A 62 1.05 -9.51 -9.67
C CYS A 62 -0.30 -10.20 -9.90
N SER A 63 -0.91 -10.73 -8.86
CA SER A 63 -2.23 -11.37 -8.92
C SER A 63 -3.36 -10.39 -8.58
N ARG A 64 -3.05 -9.33 -7.82
CA ARG A 64 -4.04 -8.38 -7.32
C ARG A 64 -3.41 -7.03 -6.99
N ILE A 65 -4.18 -5.97 -7.25
CA ILE A 65 -3.84 -4.59 -6.90
C ILE A 65 -4.91 -4.06 -5.95
N ILE A 66 -4.47 -3.41 -4.86
CA ILE A 66 -5.37 -2.80 -3.88
C ILE A 66 -4.99 -1.32 -3.73
N PRO A 67 -5.83 -0.39 -4.22
CA PRO A 67 -5.60 1.02 -4.02
C PRO A 67 -5.94 1.41 -2.57
N LEU A 68 -5.07 2.22 -1.97
CA LEU A 68 -5.30 2.94 -0.71
C LEU A 68 -5.47 4.42 -1.05
N GLY A 69 -6.64 4.98 -0.78
CA GLY A 69 -6.97 6.36 -1.10
C GLY A 69 -7.28 6.57 -2.58
N ASN A 70 -7.07 7.79 -3.06
CA ASN A 70 -7.31 8.17 -4.46
C ASN A 70 -6.01 8.05 -5.25
N VAL A 71 -5.77 6.88 -5.84
CA VAL A 71 -4.53 6.62 -6.57
C VAL A 71 -4.72 6.76 -8.07
N SER A 72 -3.74 7.40 -8.70
CA SER A 72 -3.59 7.37 -10.15
C SER A 72 -2.18 6.90 -10.51
N LEU A 73 -2.03 6.22 -11.65
CA LEU A 73 -0.72 5.86 -12.19
C LEU A 73 -0.41 6.67 -13.43
N VAL A 74 0.81 7.19 -13.53
CA VAL A 74 1.28 7.96 -14.69
C VAL A 74 2.59 7.39 -15.22
N TYR A 75 2.91 7.68 -16.47
CA TYR A 75 4.15 7.23 -17.06
C TYR A 75 5.32 8.16 -16.69
N PRO A 76 6.46 7.61 -16.24
CA PRO A 76 7.69 8.38 -16.07
C PRO A 76 8.36 8.62 -17.44
N GLU A 77 8.13 9.81 -18.01
CA GLU A 77 8.54 10.17 -19.38
C GLU A 77 10.07 10.18 -19.56
N SER A 78 10.81 10.74 -18.60
CA SER A 78 12.26 10.90 -18.70
C SER A 78 13.04 9.78 -17.99
N ARG A 79 14.29 9.56 -18.41
CA ARG A 79 15.22 8.64 -17.72
C ARG A 79 15.40 9.03 -16.24
N ILE A 80 15.43 10.33 -15.95
CA ILE A 80 15.54 10.85 -14.59
C ILE A 80 14.28 10.48 -13.79
N ALA A 81 13.09 10.72 -14.35
CA ALA A 81 11.83 10.35 -13.71
C ALA A 81 11.75 8.84 -13.41
N ARG A 82 12.22 7.99 -14.33
CA ARG A 82 12.32 6.53 -14.11
C ARG A 82 13.25 6.18 -12.96
N LYS A 83 14.47 6.72 -12.95
CA LYS A 83 15.45 6.50 -11.88
C LYS A 83 14.89 6.94 -10.52
N THR A 84 14.28 8.12 -10.47
CA THR A 84 13.65 8.65 -9.26
C THR A 84 12.50 7.76 -8.80
N ALA A 85 11.68 7.25 -9.71
CA ALA A 85 10.58 6.35 -9.35
C ALA A 85 11.07 5.05 -8.69
N TYR A 86 12.15 4.45 -9.21
CA TYR A 86 12.77 3.29 -8.59
C TYR A 86 13.36 3.61 -7.21
N GLN A 87 13.97 4.78 -7.03
CA GLN A 87 14.46 5.21 -5.71
C GLN A 87 13.32 5.36 -4.69
N PHE A 88 12.17 5.91 -5.11
CA PHE A 88 10.98 5.94 -4.26
C PHE A 88 10.47 4.54 -3.93
N ARG A 89 10.43 3.63 -4.91
CA ARG A 89 10.04 2.23 -4.67
C ARG A 89 10.91 1.58 -3.60
N GLN A 90 12.23 1.74 -3.69
CA GLN A 90 13.17 1.23 -2.66
C GLN A 90 12.89 1.83 -1.26
N ARG A 91 12.59 3.13 -1.18
CA ARG A 91 12.24 3.77 0.10
C ARG A 91 10.96 3.19 0.70
N TRP A 92 9.96 2.87 -0.12
CA TRP A 92 8.72 2.24 0.34
C TRP A 92 8.92 0.80 0.82
N ILE A 93 9.82 0.06 0.18
CA ILE A 93 10.23 -1.27 0.65
C ILE A 93 10.89 -1.15 2.03
N LEU A 94 11.87 -0.25 2.19
CA LEU A 94 12.55 0.00 3.47
C LEU A 94 11.59 0.49 4.56
N PHE A 95 10.61 1.30 4.18
CA PHE A 95 9.56 1.79 5.08
C PHE A 95 8.73 0.63 5.63
N THR A 96 8.27 -0.29 4.78
CA THR A 96 7.50 -1.47 5.19
C THR A 96 8.37 -2.44 6.01
N GLN A 97 9.64 -2.58 5.65
CA GLN A 97 10.61 -3.38 6.41
C GLN A 97 10.83 -2.88 7.85
N HIS A 98 10.54 -1.61 8.14
CA HIS A 98 10.60 -1.10 9.51
C HIS A 98 9.63 -1.85 10.44
N ALA A 99 8.44 -2.22 9.95
CA ALA A 99 7.48 -3.01 10.71
C ALA A 99 7.94 -4.46 10.93
N MET A 100 8.92 -4.94 10.16
CA MET A 100 9.43 -6.32 10.21
C MET A 100 10.68 -6.49 11.07
N LYS A 101 11.11 -5.44 11.80
CA LYS A 101 12.34 -5.50 12.62
C LYS A 101 12.27 -6.51 13.77
N SER A 102 11.08 -6.77 14.31
CA SER A 102 10.91 -7.75 15.38
C SER A 102 10.83 -9.17 14.82
N TYR A 103 11.46 -10.12 15.51
CA TYR A 103 11.29 -11.55 15.23
C TYR A 103 9.95 -12.12 15.74
N VAL A 104 9.21 -11.36 16.57
CA VAL A 104 7.93 -11.80 17.14
C VAL A 104 6.79 -11.47 16.17
N PRO A 105 6.03 -12.46 15.66
CA PRO A 105 4.97 -12.23 14.68
C PRO A 105 3.89 -11.23 15.11
N LEU A 106 3.44 -11.31 16.37
CA LEU A 106 2.44 -10.37 16.92
C LEU A 106 2.95 -8.93 16.94
N GLN A 107 4.23 -8.73 17.27
CA GLN A 107 4.82 -7.39 17.23
C GLN A 107 4.93 -6.87 15.79
N ARG A 108 5.28 -7.71 14.81
CA ARG A 108 5.27 -7.29 13.39
C ARG A 108 3.87 -6.90 12.92
N ALA A 109 2.85 -7.67 13.31
CA ALA A 109 1.45 -7.40 13.02
C ALA A 109 0.99 -6.07 13.63
N GLU A 110 1.34 -5.80 14.88
CA GLU A 110 1.07 -4.53 15.54
C GLU A 110 1.77 -3.36 14.84
N GLN A 111 3.08 -3.48 14.60
CA GLN A 111 3.86 -2.41 13.98
C GLN A 111 3.37 -2.06 12.56
N ILE A 112 2.94 -3.04 11.75
CA ILE A 112 2.39 -2.72 10.43
C ILE A 112 1.05 -2.01 10.53
N LEU A 113 0.17 -2.41 11.45
CA LEU A 113 -1.10 -1.73 11.63
C LEU A 113 -0.87 -0.29 12.13
N ILE A 114 0.12 -0.05 13.01
CA ILE A 114 0.44 1.31 13.51
C ILE A 114 0.92 2.17 12.36
N LEU A 115 1.80 1.59 11.54
CA LEU A 115 2.34 2.24 10.37
C LEU A 115 1.25 2.54 9.34
N LEU A 116 0.29 1.64 9.12
CA LEU A 116 -0.83 1.91 8.21
C LEU A 116 -1.73 3.03 8.74
N ASP A 117 -2.19 2.94 9.99
CA ASP A 117 -3.05 3.95 10.61
C ASP A 117 -2.40 5.34 10.69
N LYS A 118 -1.07 5.40 10.85
CA LYS A 118 -0.34 6.67 10.91
C LYS A 118 -0.29 7.40 9.56
N TYR A 119 -0.33 6.67 8.45
CA TYR A 119 -0.07 7.24 7.13
C TYR A 119 -1.28 7.21 6.20
N PHE A 120 -2.31 6.42 6.50
CA PHE A 120 -3.51 6.26 5.69
C PHE A 120 -4.77 6.53 6.53
N ASP A 121 -5.89 6.80 5.86
CA ASP A 121 -7.18 6.98 6.54
C ASP A 121 -7.55 5.68 7.29
N PRO A 122 -7.84 5.74 8.60
CA PRO A 122 -8.21 4.58 9.40
C PRO A 122 -9.36 3.76 8.81
N LYS A 123 -10.35 4.40 8.17
CA LYS A 123 -11.48 3.70 7.54
C LYS A 123 -11.03 2.82 6.38
N ILE A 124 -10.00 3.26 5.65
CA ILE A 124 -9.41 2.48 4.56
C ILE A 124 -8.62 1.31 5.14
N VAL A 125 -7.85 1.56 6.20
CA VAL A 125 -7.06 0.52 6.88
C VAL A 125 -7.98 -0.56 7.47
N ASP A 126 -9.07 -0.18 8.14
CA ASP A 126 -10.03 -1.11 8.71
C ASP A 126 -10.66 -2.04 7.67
N GLN A 127 -10.86 -1.55 6.44
CA GLN A 127 -11.42 -2.34 5.33
C GLN A 127 -10.42 -3.27 4.65
N LEU A 128 -9.12 -3.16 4.94
CA LEU A 128 -8.12 -4.04 4.35
C LEU A 128 -8.27 -5.47 4.89
N PRO A 129 -8.29 -6.50 4.01
CA PRO A 129 -8.32 -7.88 4.46
C PRO A 129 -7.04 -8.26 5.20
N ASP A 130 -7.18 -9.08 6.24
CA ASP A 130 -6.07 -9.58 7.04
C ASP A 130 -5.05 -10.33 6.19
N GLU A 131 -5.49 -11.04 5.14
CA GLU A 131 -4.62 -11.74 4.20
C GLU A 131 -3.61 -10.78 3.54
N ILE A 132 -4.07 -9.59 3.16
CA ILE A 132 -3.24 -8.61 2.45
C ILE A 132 -2.21 -8.01 3.42
N ILE A 133 -2.65 -7.64 4.62
CA ILE A 133 -1.76 -7.06 5.62
C ILE A 133 -0.73 -8.10 6.06
N SER A 134 -1.15 -9.36 6.19
CA SER A 134 -0.26 -10.46 6.55
C SER A 134 0.86 -10.68 5.52
N GLN A 135 0.54 -10.49 4.23
CA GLN A 135 1.51 -10.58 3.13
C GLN A 135 2.51 -9.42 3.10
N LEU A 136 2.19 -8.26 3.68
CA LEU A 136 3.12 -7.13 3.78
C LEU A 136 4.26 -7.38 4.78
N VAL A 137 4.00 -8.19 5.83
CA VAL A 137 4.96 -8.42 6.92
C VAL A 137 5.32 -9.88 7.18
N GLY A 138 4.82 -10.81 6.37
CA GLY A 138 5.15 -12.23 6.46
C GLY A 138 4.70 -12.86 7.77
N VAL A 139 3.42 -12.70 8.12
CA VAL A 139 2.76 -13.34 9.27
C VAL A 139 1.52 -14.10 8.79
N PHE A 140 0.83 -14.82 9.68
CA PHE A 140 -0.46 -15.43 9.35
C PHE A 140 -1.59 -14.40 9.43
N PRO A 141 -2.64 -14.50 8.58
CA PRO A 141 -3.81 -13.62 8.66
C PRO A 141 -4.44 -13.59 10.05
N LYS A 142 -4.55 -14.74 10.71
CA LYS A 142 -5.03 -14.85 12.10
C LYS A 142 -4.22 -14.00 13.10
N THR A 143 -2.92 -13.82 12.87
CA THR A 143 -2.07 -12.97 13.71
C THR A 143 -2.46 -11.49 13.57
N ILE A 144 -2.83 -11.04 12.36
CA ILE A 144 -3.37 -9.68 12.14
C ILE A 144 -4.70 -9.53 12.87
N GLY A 145 -5.62 -10.48 12.69
CA GLY A 145 -6.94 -10.47 13.32
C GLY A 145 -6.89 -10.41 14.85
N MET A 146 -5.95 -11.13 15.48
CA MET A 146 -5.74 -11.07 16.93
C MET A 146 -5.36 -9.65 17.41
N VAL A 147 -4.48 -8.96 16.68
CA VAL A 147 -4.07 -7.59 17.05
C VAL A 147 -5.24 -6.61 16.82
N ARG A 148 -5.94 -6.71 15.68
CA ARG A 148 -7.11 -5.86 15.39
C ARG A 148 -8.20 -5.96 16.45
N GLN A 149 -8.51 -7.16 16.92
CA GLN A 149 -9.48 -7.37 18.01
C GLN A 149 -9.03 -6.67 19.29
N SER A 150 -7.76 -6.78 19.66
CA SER A 150 -7.23 -6.09 20.85
C SER A 150 -7.27 -4.56 20.71
N TRP A 151 -7.04 -4.04 19.52
CA TRP A 151 -7.03 -2.61 19.23
C TRP A 151 -8.41 -1.97 19.22
N GLN A 152 -9.40 -2.66 18.67
CA GLN A 152 -10.78 -2.18 18.68
C GLN A 152 -11.32 -2.08 20.11
N GLY A 153 -11.04 -3.08 20.96
CA GLY A 153 -11.37 -3.01 22.39
C GLY A 153 -10.73 -1.80 23.08
N ASN A 154 -9.47 -1.51 22.81
CA ASN A 154 -8.79 -0.34 23.39
C ASN A 154 -9.37 1.00 22.89
N ARG A 155 -9.73 1.10 21.60
CA ARG A 155 -10.34 2.31 21.02
C ARG A 155 -11.73 2.58 21.59
N GLU A 156 -12.54 1.53 21.77
CA GLU A 156 -13.88 1.64 22.36
C GLU A 156 -13.81 2.09 23.82
N GLU A 157 -12.90 1.52 24.61
CA GLU A 157 -12.67 1.94 26.01
C GLU A 157 -12.20 3.40 26.13
N GLU A 158 -11.37 3.88 25.21
CA GLU A 158 -10.87 5.26 25.21
C GLU A 158 -11.98 6.27 24.89
N ILE A 159 -12.84 5.96 23.90
CA ILE A 159 -14.01 6.77 23.54
C ILE A 159 -15.01 6.83 24.70
N GLU A 160 -15.28 5.70 25.36
CA GLU A 160 -16.17 5.65 26.53
C GLU A 160 -15.65 6.51 27.70
N ARG A 161 -14.33 6.50 27.93
CA ARG A 161 -13.69 7.35 28.94
C ARG A 161 -13.80 8.83 28.61
N GLU A 162 -13.57 9.24 27.36
CA GLU A 162 -13.71 10.64 26.95
C GLU A 162 -15.16 11.15 27.10
N LEU A 163 -16.15 10.32 26.74
CA LEU A 163 -17.57 10.64 26.93
C LEU A 163 -17.98 10.71 28.39
N ALA A 164 -17.35 9.93 29.28
CA ALA A 164 -17.60 9.95 30.72
C ALA A 164 -17.00 11.18 31.41
N ILE A 165 -15.91 11.75 30.89
CA ILE A 165 -15.28 12.96 31.43
C ILE A 165 -16.00 14.24 30.98
N SER A 166 -16.75 14.18 29.87
CA SER A 166 -17.47 15.33 29.30
C SER A 166 -18.91 15.50 29.83
N LYS A 167 -19.33 14.72 30.84
CA LYS A 167 -20.61 14.84 31.56
C LYS A 167 -20.38 15.27 33.00
#